data_AF-A0A180G339-F1
#
_entry.id   AF-A0A180G339-F1
#
_cell.length_a   1.000
_cell.length_b   1.000
_cell.length_c   1.000
_cell.angle_alpha   90.00
_cell.angle_beta   90.00
_cell.angle_gamma   90.00
#
_symmetry.space_group_name_H-M   'P 1'
#
loop_
_entity.id
_entity.type
_entity.pdbx_description
1 polymer ?
#
loop_
_entity_poly.entity_id
_entity_poly.type
_entity_poly.pdbx_seq_one_letter_code
_entity_poly.pdbx_strand_id
1 'polypeptide(L)' 'MKETTEGYLTKDVKHAVNTVPAYFNNAQRLANKDAGAIAKLDVLRVINKPTAAALAFGLD' A
#
# COMPACT_ATOMS: atom_id res chain seq x y z
N MET A 1 1.63 -10.49 3.06
CA MET A 1 0.76 -9.88 2.02
C MET A 1 1.28 -10.15 0.61
N LYS A 2 2.52 -9.77 0.24
CA LYS A 2 3.09 -10.09 -1.09
C LYS A 2 2.95 -11.57 -1.44
N GLU A 3 3.53 -12.45 -0.62
CA GLU A 3 3.50 -13.91 -0.82
C GLU A 3 2.07 -14.48 -0.91
N THR A 4 1.15 -13.97 -0.07
CA THR A 4 -0.27 -14.36 -0.11
C THR A 4 -0.91 -14.01 -1.44
N THR A 5 -0.69 -12.79 -1.93
CA THR A 5 -1.22 -12.34 -3.22
C THR A 5 -0.58 -13.10 -4.38
N GLU A 6 0.72 -13.37 -4.32
CA GLU A 6 1.44 -14.15 -5.33
C GLU A 6 0.94 -15.60 -5.40
N GLY A 7 0.69 -16.22 -4.25
CA GLY A 7 0.07 -17.54 -4.17
C GLY A 7 -1.33 -17.57 -4.78
N TYR A 8 -2.13 -16.52 -4.56
CA TYR A 8 -3.47 -16.41 -5.14
C TYR A 8 -3.45 -16.14 -6.65
N LEU A 9 -2.60 -15.21 -7.10
CA LEU A 9 -2.53 -14.80 -8.52
C LEU A 9 -1.66 -15.74 -9.38
N THR A 10 -0.86 -16.61 -8.77
CA THR A 10 0.16 -17.45 -9.42
C THR A 10 1.14 -16.66 -10.29
N LYS A 11 1.40 -15.40 -9.90
CA LYS A 11 2.23 -14.43 -10.63
C LYS A 11 3.02 -13.58 -9.65
N ASP A 12 4.19 -13.11 -10.08
CA ASP A 12 5.02 -12.17 -9.32
C ASP A 12 4.33 -10.80 -9.19
N VAL A 13 4.31 -10.26 -7.97
CA VAL A 13 3.68 -8.98 -7.64
C VAL A 13 4.78 -7.97 -7.35
N LYS A 14 4.91 -6.99 -8.24
CA LYS A 14 5.97 -5.97 -8.17
C LYS A 14 5.53 -4.63 -7.63
N HIS A 15 4.24 -4.30 -7.77
CA HIS A 15 3.72 -2.97 -7.49
C HIS A 15 2.65 -3.02 -6.42
N ALA A 16 2.61 -2.00 -5.56
CA ALA A 16 1.63 -1.91 -4.48
C ALA A 16 1.17 -0.46 -4.22
N VAL A 17 -0.02 -0.35 -3.61
CA VAL A 17 -0.51 0.87 -2.99
C VAL A 17 -0.68 0.58 -1.50
N ASN A 18 0.00 1.35 -0.66
CA ASN A 18 -0.02 1.17 0.79
C ASN A 18 -0.90 2.23 1.46
N THR A 19 -1.64 1.84 2.50
CA THR A 19 -2.42 2.78 3.31
C THR A 19 -1.65 3.22 4.54
N VAL A 20 -1.76 4.50 4.92
CA VAL A 20 -1.24 5.05 6.19
C VAL A 20 -2.32 5.85 6.93
N PRO A 21 -2.21 6.05 8.26
CA PRO A 21 -3.06 6.98 8.98
C PRO A 21 -2.99 8.40 8.38
N ALA A 22 -4.12 9.10 8.33
CA ALA A 22 -4.16 10.44 7.72
C ALA A 22 -3.22 11.45 8.40
N TYR A 23 -3.00 11.28 9.71
CA TYR A 23 -2.14 12.12 10.53
C TYR A 23 -0.64 11.75 10.47
N PHE A 24 -0.24 10.78 9.64
CA PHE A 24 1.18 10.49 9.43
C PHE A 24 1.90 11.70 8.82
N ASN A 25 2.98 12.09 9.47
CA ASN A 25 3.88 13.13 8.98
C ASN A 25 4.74 12.62 7.81
N ASN A 26 5.54 13.51 7.22
CA ASN A 26 6.34 13.17 6.04
C ASN A 26 7.37 12.05 6.31
N ALA A 27 8.05 12.07 7.46
CA ALA A 27 9.06 11.06 7.81
C ALA A 27 8.44 9.67 7.97
N GLN A 28 7.28 9.58 8.62
CA GLN A 28 6.54 8.32 8.78
C GLN A 28 6.03 7.77 7.44
N ARG A 29 5.63 8.65 6.52
CA ARG A 29 5.24 8.25 5.15
C ARG A 29 6.41 7.73 4.34
N LEU A 30 7.56 8.39 4.42
CA LEU A 30 8.78 7.95 3.74
C LEU A 30 9.22 6.59 4.28
N ALA A 31 9.26 6.42 5.60
CA ALA A 31 9.58 5.13 6.23
C ALA A 31 8.61 4.01 5.81
N ASN A 32 7.32 4.32 5.62
CA ASN A 32 6.35 3.35 5.10
C ASN A 32 6.62 2.98 3.63
N LYS A 33 7.03 3.95 2.81
CA LYS A 33 7.42 3.70 1.42
C LYS A 33 8.68 2.84 1.36
N ASP A 34 9.68 3.13 2.20
CA ASP A 34 10.92 2.38 2.30
C ASP A 34 10.67 0.94 2.77
N ALA A 35 9.72 0.74 3.69
CA ALA A 35 9.29 -0.60 4.09
C ALA A 35 8.75 -1.42 2.90
N GLY A 36 8.10 -0.78 1.93
CA GLY A 36 7.71 -1.43 0.68
C GLY A 36 8.90 -1.84 -0.17
N ALA A 37 9.91 -0.97 -0.32
CA ALA A 37 11.14 -1.29 -1.04
C ALA A 37 11.91 -2.46 -0.37
N ILE A 38 11.99 -2.48 0.96
CA ILE A 38 12.57 -3.60 1.73
C ILE A 38 11.80 -4.90 1.46
N ALA A 39 10.47 -4.81 1.34
CA ALA A 39 9.61 -5.94 0.96
C ALA A 39 9.65 -6.28 -0.55
N LYS A 40 10.57 -5.69 -1.32
CA LYS A 40 10.69 -5.85 -2.78
C LYS A 40 9.42 -5.47 -3.54
N LEU A 41 8.72 -4.45 -3.07
CA LEU A 41 7.54 -3.87 -3.72
C LEU A 41 7.83 -2.41 -4.11
N ASP A 42 7.53 -2.08 -5.36
CA ASP A 42 7.46 -0.69 -5.81
C ASP A 42 6.14 -0.06 -5.33
N VAL A 43 6.25 0.84 -4.36
CA VAL A 43 5.11 1.54 -3.77
C VAL A 43 4.75 2.73 -4.65
N LEU A 44 3.81 2.50 -5.56
CA LEU A 44 3.32 3.50 -6.53
C LEU A 44 2.61 4.67 -5.84
N ARG A 45 1.93 4.40 -4.72
CA ARG A 45 1.23 5.42 -3.94
C ARG A 45 1.10 5.03 -2.48
N VAL A 46 1.26 6.01 -1.61
CA VAL A 46 0.88 5.93 -0.19
C VAL A 46 -0.40 6.73 -0.02
N ILE A 47 -1.53 6.05 0.23
CA ILE A 47 -2.86 6.66 0.35
C ILE A 47 -3.28 6.77 1.82
N ASN A 48 -4.06 7.79 2.15
CA ASN A 48 -4.64 7.91 3.49
C ASN A 48 -5.71 6.84 3.69
N LYS A 49 -5.69 6.18 4.84
CA LYS A 49 -6.67 5.16 5.22
C LYS A 49 -8.13 5.64 5.10
N PRO A 50 -8.55 6.83 5.61
CA PRO A 50 -9.93 7.28 5.44
C PRO A 50 -10.29 7.55 3.98
N THR A 51 -9.34 8.00 3.15
CA THR A 51 -9.57 8.18 1.71
C THR A 51 -9.76 6.84 1.00
N ALA A 52 -8.96 5.83 1.32
CA ALA A 52 -9.14 4.48 0.78
C ALA A 52 -10.51 3.88 1.18
N ALA A 53 -10.94 4.09 2.43
CA ALA A 53 -12.27 3.67 2.88
C ALA A 53 -13.40 4.41 2.16
N ALA A 54 -13.27 5.73 1.96
CA ALA A 54 -14.26 6.52 1.22
C ALA A 54 -14.36 6.09 -0.25
N LEU A 55 -13.23 5.78 -0.91
CA LEU A 55 -13.23 5.23 -2.26
C LEU A 55 -13.93 3.88 -2.32
N ALA A 56 -13.69 2.99 -1.35
CA ALA A 56 -14.35 1.69 -1.30
C ALA A 56 -15.87 1.81 -1.11
N PHE A 57 -16.32 2.71 -0.21
CA PHE A 57 -17.74 2.95 0.02
C PHE A 57 -18.44 3.61 -1.18
N GLY A 58 -17.75 4.51 -1.89
CA GLY A 58 -18.30 5.20 -3.05
C GLY A 58 -18.28 4.41 -4.37
N LEU A 59 -17.87 3.15 -4.35
CA LEU A 59 -17.84 2.26 -5.51
C LEU A 59 -19.02 1.27 -5.56
N ASP A 60 -19.96 1.37 -4.60
CA ASP A 60 -21.27 0.71 -4.66
C ASP A 60 -22.19 1.31 -5.74
#